data_AF-A0A0P9E2E4-F1
#
_entry.id   AF-A0A0P9E2E4-F1
#
_cell.length_a   1.000
_cell.length_b   1.000
_cell.length_c   1.000
_cell.angle_alpha   90.00
_cell.angle_beta   90.00
_cell.angle_gamma   90.00
#
_symmetry.space_group_name_H-M   'P 1'
#
loop_
_entity.id
_entity.type
_entity.pdbx_description
1 polymer ?
#
loop_
_entity_poly.entity_id
_entity_poly.type
_entity_poly.pdbx_seq_one_letter_code
_entity_poly.pdbx_strand_id
1 'polypeptide(L)'
;MADGQQAIIDVLNSLEVIDQEGGDHAYILVADNKENRQKLRSVGVTDEQITEAGDDGESFCLLALAFNNDLADAYEKGKFLNWGPIDDELRHRVLEGRGTAEDACRLLKALEPDLFGSQETE
;
A
#
# COMPACT_ATOMS: atom_id res chain seq x y z
N MET A 1 2.10 16.26 5.28
CA MET A 1 2.12 15.73 3.90
C MET A 1 1.29 14.45 3.81
N ALA A 2 0.08 14.43 4.38
CA ALA A 2 -0.78 13.25 4.41
C ALA A 2 -1.72 13.17 3.18
N ASP A 3 -2.08 14.34 2.63
CA ASP A 3 -3.06 14.45 1.53
C ASP A 3 -2.54 13.85 0.21
N GLY A 4 -1.23 13.90 -0.04
CA GLY A 4 -0.62 13.37 -1.27
C GLY A 4 -0.68 11.85 -1.36
N GLN A 5 -0.45 11.15 -0.25
CA GLN A 5 -0.46 9.70 -0.21
C GLN A 5 -1.89 9.14 -0.28
N GLN A 6 -2.86 9.82 0.34
CA GLN A 6 -4.27 9.42 0.20
C GLN A 6 -4.76 9.52 -1.25
N ALA A 7 -4.34 10.53 -2.01
CA ALA A 7 -4.68 10.66 -3.43
C ALA A 7 -4.15 9.47 -4.26
N ILE A 8 -2.97 8.93 -3.92
CA ILE A 8 -2.42 7.74 -4.56
C ILE A 8 -3.27 6.51 -4.24
N ILE A 9 -3.64 6.31 -2.97
CA ILE A 9 -4.51 5.22 -2.54
C ILE A 9 -5.87 5.25 -3.25
N ASP A 10 -6.46 6.43 -3.39
CA ASP A 10 -7.75 6.60 -4.05
C ASP A 10 -7.66 6.21 -5.52
N VAL A 11 -6.57 6.56 -6.21
CA VAL A 11 -6.32 6.13 -7.59
C VAL A 11 -6.13 4.62 -7.67
N LEU A 12 -5.26 4.03 -6.84
CA LEU A 12 -5.01 2.57 -6.83
C LEU A 12 -6.32 1.79 -6.65
N ASN A 13 -7.18 2.21 -5.72
CA ASN A 13 -8.48 1.59 -5.45
C ASN A 13 -9.54 1.84 -6.54
N SER A 14 -9.28 2.75 -7.49
CA SER A 14 -10.20 3.11 -8.58
C SER A 14 -9.90 2.39 -9.89
N LEU A 15 -8.72 1.78 -10.03
CA LEU A 15 -8.34 1.10 -11.27
C LEU A 15 -9.16 -0.17 -11.46
N GLU A 16 -9.57 -0.41 -12.70
CA GLU A 16 -10.33 -1.61 -13.06
C GLU A 16 -9.41 -2.84 -13.03
N VAL A 17 -9.73 -3.76 -12.12
CA VAL A 17 -9.02 -5.04 -11.97
C VAL A 17 -9.45 -5.98 -13.08
N ILE A 18 -8.48 -6.48 -13.85
CA ILE A 18 -8.70 -7.44 -14.93
C ILE A 18 -8.50 -8.89 -14.48
N ASP A 19 -7.65 -9.11 -13.47
CA ASP A 19 -7.41 -10.41 -12.87
C ASP A 19 -6.86 -10.27 -11.44
N GLN A 20 -7.14 -11.23 -10.56
CA GLN A 20 -6.62 -11.24 -9.20
C GLN A 20 -6.59 -12.63 -8.58
N GLU A 21 -5.54 -12.89 -7.79
CA GLU A 21 -5.39 -14.12 -7.02
C GLU A 21 -4.86 -13.80 -5.62
N GLY A 22 -5.24 -14.62 -4.64
CA GLY A 22 -4.75 -14.53 -3.26
C GLY A 22 -3.89 -15.74 -2.88
N GLY A 23 -3.36 -15.74 -1.67
CA GLY A 23 -2.48 -16.81 -1.17
C GLY A 23 -1.00 -16.48 -1.36
N ASP A 24 -0.16 -17.51 -1.48
CA ASP A 24 1.31 -17.37 -1.49
C ASP A 24 1.84 -16.65 -2.74
N HIS A 25 1.06 -16.61 -3.81
CA HIS A 25 1.36 -15.94 -5.06
C HIS A 25 0.32 -14.86 -5.39
N ALA A 26 -0.07 -14.07 -4.38
CA ALA A 26 -1.11 -13.06 -4.55
C ALA A 26 -0.74 -11.98 -5.57
N TYR A 27 -1.70 -11.61 -6.42
CA TYR A 27 -1.58 -10.51 -7.39
C TYR A 27 -2.91 -9.80 -7.62
N ILE A 28 -2.83 -8.57 -8.11
CA ILE A 28 -3.98 -7.80 -8.59
C ILE A 28 -3.51 -7.11 -9.87
N LEU A 29 -3.97 -7.61 -11.02
CA LEU A 29 -3.59 -7.10 -12.32
C LEU A 29 -4.58 -6.06 -12.80
N VAL A 30 -4.03 -4.98 -13.37
CA VAL A 30 -4.78 -3.96 -14.10
C VAL A 30 -4.15 -3.78 -15.48
N ALA A 31 -4.93 -3.31 -16.44
CA ALA A 31 -4.43 -3.08 -17.79
C ALA A 31 -3.35 -1.98 -17.81
N ASP A 32 -2.23 -2.24 -18.47
CA ASP A 32 -1.19 -1.25 -18.76
C ASP A 32 -1.59 -0.41 -19.98
N ASN A 33 -2.47 0.56 -19.76
CA ASN A 33 -2.95 1.46 -20.80
C ASN A 33 -2.69 2.94 -20.44
N LYS A 34 -2.81 3.80 -21.46
CA LYS A 34 -2.57 5.24 -21.32
C LYS A 34 -3.45 5.89 -20.24
N GLU A 35 -4.69 5.42 -20.07
CA GLU A 35 -5.62 5.99 -19.10
C GLU A 35 -5.16 5.69 -17.66
N ASN A 36 -4.84 4.43 -17.36
CA ASN A 36 -4.35 4.01 -16.05
C ASN A 36 -3.02 4.67 -15.71
N ARG A 37 -2.06 4.70 -16.65
CA ARG A 37 -0.80 5.43 -16.47
C ARG A 37 -1.02 6.92 -16.24
N GLN A 38 -1.99 7.54 -16.91
CA GLN A 38 -2.30 8.96 -16.71
C GLN A 38 -2.91 9.23 -15.33
N LYS A 39 -3.82 8.36 -14.85
CA LYS A 39 -4.38 8.46 -13.49
C LYS A 39 -3.27 8.40 -12.44
N LEU A 40 -2.37 7.42 -12.56
CA LEU A 40 -1.25 7.24 -11.64
C LEU A 40 -0.24 8.40 -11.67
N ARG A 41 0.13 8.88 -12.86
CA ARG A 41 1.00 10.07 -12.98
C ARG A 41 0.40 11.34 -12.39
N SER A 42 -0.92 11.49 -12.45
CA SER A 42 -1.60 12.67 -11.89
C SER A 42 -1.45 12.79 -10.37
N VAL A 43 -1.13 11.68 -9.70
CA VAL A 43 -0.90 11.60 -8.25
C VAL A 43 0.56 11.35 -7.87
N GLY A 44 1.48 11.44 -8.84
CA GLY A 44 2.93 11.43 -8.58
C GLY A 44 3.63 10.08 -8.76
N VAL A 45 2.94 9.03 -9.21
CA VAL A 45 3.56 7.73 -9.53
C VAL A 45 4.28 7.84 -10.88
N THR A 46 5.52 7.39 -10.96
CA THR A 46 6.34 7.52 -12.18
C THR A 46 6.09 6.38 -13.16
N ASP A 47 6.36 6.63 -14.45
CA ASP A 47 6.30 5.58 -15.48
C ASP A 47 7.30 4.43 -15.22
N GLU A 48 8.42 4.72 -14.53
CA GLU A 48 9.42 3.72 -14.12
C GLU A 48 8.82 2.75 -13.09
N GLN A 49 8.21 3.27 -12.02
CA GLN A 49 7.56 2.47 -10.99
C GLN A 49 6.45 1.58 -11.57
N ILE A 50 5.67 2.11 -12.53
CA ILE A 50 4.61 1.34 -13.21
C ILE A 50 5.22 0.22 -14.05
N THR A 51 6.31 0.51 -14.76
CA THR A 51 6.96 -0.46 -15.64
C THR A 51 7.62 -1.58 -14.85
N GLU A 52 8.23 -1.28 -13.71
CA GLU A 52 8.82 -2.28 -12.80
C GLU A 52 7.77 -3.20 -12.15
N ALA A 53 6.52 -2.75 -12.06
CA ALA A 53 5.42 -3.53 -11.52
C ALA A 53 4.74 -4.46 -12.56
N GLY A 54 5.17 -4.43 -13.83
CA GLY A 54 4.67 -5.28 -14.91
C GLY A 54 5.80 -6.10 -15.56
N ASP A 55 5.43 -7.13 -16.33
CA ASP A 55 6.40 -8.05 -16.95
C ASP A 55 6.28 -8.09 -18.49
N ASP A 56 5.08 -7.84 -19.03
CA ASP A 56 4.76 -8.02 -20.46
C ASP A 56 4.34 -6.74 -21.20
N GLY A 57 4.13 -5.63 -20.47
CA GLY A 57 3.63 -4.37 -21.03
C GLY A 57 2.14 -4.39 -21.41
N GLU A 58 1.41 -5.45 -21.07
CA GLU A 58 -0.05 -5.54 -21.21
C GLU A 58 -0.75 -5.27 -19.88
N SER A 59 -0.12 -5.67 -18.77
CA SER A 59 -0.65 -5.49 -17.42
C SER A 59 0.45 -5.16 -16.41
N PHE A 60 0.05 -4.59 -15.27
CA PHE A 60 0.92 -4.43 -14.12
C PHE A 60 0.21 -4.79 -12.82
N CYS A 61 0.97 -5.25 -11.83
CA CYS A 61 0.46 -5.70 -10.54
C CYS A 61 0.37 -4.54 -9.54
N LEU A 62 -0.83 -4.25 -9.05
CA LEU A 62 -1.05 -3.20 -8.05
C LEU A 62 -0.38 -3.50 -6.71
N LEU A 63 -0.30 -4.77 -6.30
CA LEU A 63 0.38 -5.14 -5.05
C LEU A 63 1.89 -4.84 -5.15
N ALA A 64 2.51 -5.23 -6.26
CA ALA A 64 3.92 -4.94 -6.52
C ALA A 64 4.16 -3.43 -6.61
N LEU A 65 3.34 -2.71 -7.36
CA LEU A 65 3.43 -1.25 -7.46
C LEU A 65 3.32 -0.59 -6.09
N ALA A 66 2.33 -0.97 -5.28
CA ALA A 66 2.04 -0.31 -4.02
C ALA A 66 3.11 -0.58 -2.96
N PHE A 67 3.52 -1.84 -2.77
CA PHE A 67 4.40 -2.22 -1.66
C PHE A 67 5.89 -2.12 -1.98
N ASN A 68 6.32 -2.26 -3.24
CA ASN A 68 7.73 -2.05 -3.59
C ASN A 68 8.13 -0.56 -3.56
N ASN A 69 7.15 0.34 -3.55
CA ASN A 69 7.34 1.79 -3.63
C ASN A 69 6.79 2.55 -2.41
N ASP A 70 6.47 1.85 -1.31
CA ASP A 70 5.92 2.43 -0.08
C ASP A 70 4.69 3.34 -0.30
N LEU A 71 3.86 3.03 -1.30
CA LEU A 71 2.69 3.85 -1.67
C LEU A 71 1.48 3.55 -0.79
N ALA A 72 1.41 2.36 -0.21
CA ALA A 72 0.33 1.91 0.68
C ALA A 72 0.87 1.20 1.91
N ASP A 73 0.19 1.36 3.04
CA ASP A 73 0.58 0.74 4.30
C ASP A 73 0.04 -0.69 4.42
N ALA A 74 -1.13 -0.95 3.83
CA ALA A 74 -1.79 -2.25 3.90
C ALA A 74 -2.77 -2.47 2.75
N TYR A 75 -3.19 -3.73 2.60
CA TYR A 75 -4.28 -4.14 1.73
C TYR A 75 -5.26 -5.02 2.53
N GLU A 76 -6.48 -4.52 2.73
CA GLU A 76 -7.49 -5.19 3.52
C GLU A 76 -8.86 -5.10 2.85
N LYS A 77 -9.61 -6.20 2.88
CA LYS A 77 -11.01 -6.26 2.39
C LYS A 77 -11.15 -5.71 0.96
N GLY A 78 -10.17 -5.97 0.11
CA GLY A 78 -10.18 -5.53 -1.28
C GLY A 78 -9.71 -4.10 -1.53
N LYS A 79 -9.06 -3.44 -0.55
CA LYS A 79 -8.65 -2.04 -0.67
C LYS A 79 -7.26 -1.79 -0.09
N PHE A 80 -6.49 -0.95 -0.78
CA PHE A 80 -5.30 -0.33 -0.24
C PHE A 80 -5.66 0.71 0.80
N LEU A 81 -4.86 0.79 1.86
CA LEU A 81 -5.05 1.71 2.99
C LEU A 81 -3.82 2.60 3.16
N ASN A 82 -4.08 3.87 3.49
CA ASN A 82 -3.12 4.75 4.14
C ASN A 82 -3.55 4.89 5.60
N TRP A 83 -2.68 4.44 6.47
CA TRP A 83 -2.88 4.32 7.89
C TRP A 83 -2.67 5.65 8.63
N GLY A 84 -2.04 6.62 7.97
CA GLY A 84 -1.75 7.94 8.53
C GLY A 84 -0.67 7.89 9.63
N PRO A 85 -0.39 9.04 10.27
CA PRO A 85 0.66 9.13 11.27
C PRO A 85 0.36 8.29 12.52
N ILE A 86 1.43 7.89 13.20
CA ILE A 86 1.34 7.37 14.56
C ILE A 86 1.32 8.58 15.51
N ASP A 87 0.12 8.98 15.91
CA ASP A 87 -0.12 10.18 16.72
C ASP A 87 -0.73 9.85 18.10
N ASP A 88 -0.99 10.90 18.88
CA ASP A 88 -1.57 10.79 20.22
C ASP A 88 -2.99 10.21 20.19
N GLU A 89 -3.73 10.44 19.10
CA GLU A 89 -5.07 9.86 18.91
C GLU A 89 -5.01 8.35 18.74
N LEU A 90 -4.10 7.85 17.88
CA LEU A 90 -3.80 6.42 17.75
C LEU A 90 -3.37 5.82 19.10
N ARG A 91 -2.44 6.48 19.80
CA ARG A 91 -1.99 5.99 21.10
C ARG A 91 -3.16 5.88 22.09
N HIS A 92 -3.99 6.91 22.16
CA HIS A 92 -5.12 6.97 23.08
C HIS A 92 -6.18 5.90 22.76
N ARG A 93 -6.56 5.71 21.49
CA ARG A 93 -7.53 4.66 21.13
C ARG A 93 -7.04 3.25 21.46
N VAL A 94 -5.74 2.97 21.26
CA VAL A 94 -5.15 1.67 21.61
C VAL A 94 -5.17 1.44 23.13
N LEU A 95 -4.68 2.41 23.91
CA LEU A 95 -4.59 2.28 25.37
C LEU A 95 -5.95 2.17 26.05
N GLU A 96 -7.00 2.73 25.46
CA GLU A 96 -8.37 2.62 25.98
C GLU A 96 -9.16 1.42 25.44
N GLY A 97 -8.54 0.55 24.63
CA GLY A 97 -9.20 -0.61 24.04
C GLY A 97 -10.27 -0.26 22.99
N ARG A 98 -10.20 0.94 22.41
CA ARG A 98 -11.08 1.42 21.33
C ARG A 98 -10.47 1.23 19.94
N GLY A 99 -9.19 0.88 19.86
CA GLY A 99 -8.46 0.59 18.62
C GLY A 99 -8.67 -0.83 18.08
N THR A 100 -8.20 -1.06 16.86
CA THR A 100 -8.16 -2.38 16.21
C THR A 100 -6.91 -3.17 16.58
N ALA A 101 -6.84 -4.45 16.19
CA ALA A 101 -5.62 -5.24 16.33
C ALA A 101 -4.46 -4.62 15.53
N GLU A 102 -4.75 -4.15 14.31
CA GLU A 102 -3.82 -3.40 13.47
C GLU A 102 -3.33 -2.11 14.12
N ASP A 103 -4.20 -1.34 14.79
CA ASP A 103 -3.78 -0.16 15.55
C ASP A 103 -2.77 -0.50 16.65
N ALA A 104 -3.02 -1.59 17.38
CA ALA A 104 -2.11 -2.07 18.41
C ALA A 104 -0.78 -2.53 17.81
N CYS A 105 -0.80 -3.30 16.72
CA CYS A 105 0.40 -3.73 16.01
C CYS A 105 1.22 -2.56 15.48
N ARG A 106 0.58 -1.53 14.91
CA ARG A 106 1.26 -0.31 14.44
C ARG A 106 1.93 0.43 15.58
N LEU A 107 1.22 0.64 16.69
CA LEU A 107 1.79 1.29 17.87
C LEU A 107 2.96 0.48 18.44
N LEU A 108 2.83 -0.85 18.52
CA LEU A 108 3.86 -1.74 19.04
C LEU A 108 5.12 -1.72 18.16
N LYS A 109 4.98 -1.79 16.83
CA LYS A 109 6.10 -1.67 15.88
C LYS A 109 6.88 -0.37 16.04
N ALA A 110 6.18 0.74 16.33
CA ALA A 110 6.83 2.03 16.53
C ALA A 110 7.50 2.18 17.90
N LEU A 111 6.97 1.52 18.94
CA LEU A 111 7.54 1.55 20.29
C LEU A 111 8.69 0.56 20.46
N GLU A 112 8.61 -0.59 19.80
CA GLU A 112 9.57 -1.71 19.94
C GLU A 112 10.07 -2.17 18.57
N PRO A 113 10.71 -1.30 17.76
CA PRO A 113 11.12 -1.64 16.40
C PRO A 113 12.06 -2.84 16.34
N ASP A 114 12.86 -3.07 17.39
CA ASP A 114 13.80 -4.19 17.49
C ASP A 114 13.10 -5.57 17.57
N LEU A 115 11.84 -5.62 18.01
CA LEU A 115 11.05 -6.85 17.94
C LEU A 115 10.60 -7.19 16.51
N PHE A 116 10.70 -6.22 15.59
CA PHE A 116 10.21 -6.32 14.23
C PHE A 116 11.30 -6.09 13.16
N GLY A 117 12.55 -5.81 13.53
CA GLY A 117 13.74 -5.81 12.65
C GLY A 117 15.04 -6.00 13.46
N SER A 118 16.03 -6.81 13.05
CA SER A 118 16.51 -7.10 11.69
C SER A 118 16.61 -8.61 11.41
N GLN A 119 16.29 -9.05 10.18
CA GLN A 119 17.07 -10.14 9.59
C GLN A 119 18.38 -9.51 9.10
N GLU A 120 19.48 -9.84 9.76
CA GLU A 120 20.82 -9.49 9.29
C GLU A 120 21.02 -10.13 7.91
N THR A 121 21.30 -9.30 6.90
CA THR A 121 21.91 -9.77 5.66
C THR A 121 23.33 -10.23 5.98
N GLU A 122 23.55 -11.54 6.03
CA GLU A 122 24.86 -12.17 5.87
C GLU A 122 25.23 -12.31 4.38
#